data_AF-A0A7J9YFW7-F1
#
_entry.id   AF-A0A7J9YFW7-F1
#
_cell.length_a   1.000
_cell.length_b   1.000
_cell.length_c   1.000
_cell.angle_alpha   90.00
_cell.angle_beta   90.00
_cell.angle_gamma   90.00
#
_symmetry.space_group_name_H-M   'P 1'
#
loop_
_entity.id
_entity.type
_entity.pdbx_description
1 polymer ?
#
loop_
_entity_poly.entity_id
_entity_poly.type
_entity_poly.pdbx_seq_one_letter_code
_entity_poly.pdbx_strand_id
1 'polypeptide(L)'
;MISEPVSISLETYTTVIEKENLGEPHPTLIGGEMWYPPDEERDRGVRVLNELREQGLVRGNRVSDDFMDVLAAMQRAAVEFYTFARIEGGQSTYRTVALGRDAMLISHQVGKEIEIEPIPFDQLRVRLAAA
;
A
#
# COMPACT_ATOMS: atom_id res chain seq x y z
N MET A 1 2.41 4.15 13.04
CA MET A 1 1.79 4.66 11.78
C MET A 1 2.70 5.71 11.14
N ILE A 2 2.77 5.76 9.81
CA ILE A 2 3.54 6.80 9.08
C ILE A 2 2.92 8.19 9.27
N SER A 3 3.75 9.24 9.27
CA SER A 3 3.33 10.63 9.46
C SER A 3 3.33 11.47 8.18
N GLU A 4 4.07 11.03 7.16
CA GLU A 4 4.19 11.69 5.87
C GLU A 4 3.68 10.75 4.76
N PRO A 5 3.20 11.29 3.63
CA PRO A 5 2.82 10.48 2.49
C PRO A 5 4.01 9.69 1.95
N VAL A 6 3.77 8.44 1.55
CA VAL A 6 4.78 7.58 0.93
C VAL A 6 4.23 6.93 -0.33
N SER A 7 5.14 6.55 -1.22
CA SER A 7 4.82 5.85 -2.45
C SER A 7 5.65 4.57 -2.53
N ILE A 8 5.00 3.46 -2.85
CA ILE A 8 5.66 2.16 -3.02
C ILE A 8 5.12 1.43 -4.24
N SER A 9 5.97 0.66 -4.90
CA SER A 9 5.58 -0.19 -6.02
C SER A 9 4.63 -1.30 -5.58
N LEU A 10 3.80 -1.77 -6.53
CA LEU A 10 2.96 -2.94 -6.31
C LEU A 10 3.81 -4.19 -5.98
N GLU A 11 5.00 -4.33 -6.60
CA GLU A 11 5.96 -5.41 -6.30
C GLU A 11 6.40 -5.37 -4.83
N THR A 12 6.71 -4.18 -4.29
CA THR A 12 7.07 -4.00 -2.88
C THR A 12 5.91 -4.35 -1.96
N TYR A 13 4.71 -3.86 -2.25
CA TYR A 13 3.54 -4.19 -1.46
C TYR A 13 3.29 -5.71 -1.40
N THR A 14 3.18 -6.39 -2.56
CA THR A 14 2.86 -7.82 -2.59
C THR A 14 3.97 -8.66 -1.95
N THR A 15 5.23 -8.32 -2.22
CA THR A 15 6.38 -9.03 -1.64
C THR A 15 6.40 -8.92 -0.11
N VAL A 16 6.07 -7.75 0.45
CA VAL A 16 6.04 -7.58 1.92
C VAL A 16 4.85 -8.31 2.53
N ILE A 17 3.67 -8.25 1.91
CA ILE A 17 2.48 -8.99 2.36
C ILE A 17 2.77 -10.50 2.43
N GLU A 18 3.40 -11.04 1.39
CA GLU A 18 3.83 -12.45 1.31
C GLU A 18 4.85 -12.78 2.42
N LYS A 19 5.95 -12.03 2.51
CA LYS A 19 7.05 -12.30 3.46
C LYS A 19 6.64 -12.17 4.92
N GLU A 20 5.78 -11.22 5.24
CA GLU A 20 5.31 -10.98 6.61
C GLU A 20 4.05 -11.79 6.94
N ASN A 21 3.61 -12.67 6.03
CA ASN A 21 2.46 -13.57 6.19
C ASN A 21 1.17 -12.83 6.59
N LEU A 22 0.90 -11.70 5.93
CA LEU A 22 -0.24 -10.84 6.23
C LEU A 22 -1.55 -11.29 5.54
N GLY A 23 -1.48 -12.34 4.72
CA GLY A 23 -2.58 -12.88 3.93
C GLY A 23 -2.41 -12.56 2.45
N GLU A 24 -3.53 -12.53 1.71
CA GLU A 24 -3.52 -12.17 0.30
C GLU A 24 -3.50 -10.64 0.10
N PRO A 25 -2.89 -10.12 -0.97
CA PRO A 25 -3.02 -8.72 -1.36
C PRO A 25 -4.48 -8.26 -1.46
N HIS A 26 -4.78 -7.04 -1.00
CA HIS A 26 -6.16 -6.55 -0.99
C HIS A 26 -6.73 -6.44 -2.42
N PRO A 27 -7.95 -6.94 -2.72
CA PRO A 27 -8.50 -7.02 -4.10
C PRO A 27 -8.62 -5.70 -4.85
N THR A 28 -8.60 -4.57 -4.13
CA THR A 28 -8.67 -3.23 -4.72
C THR A 28 -7.39 -2.80 -5.42
N LEU A 29 -6.28 -3.52 -5.26
CA LEU A 29 -5.03 -3.25 -5.97
C LEU A 29 -5.07 -4.01 -7.30
N ILE A 30 -5.76 -3.40 -8.27
CA ILE A 30 -5.93 -3.94 -9.61
C ILE A 30 -4.58 -3.89 -10.34
N GLY A 31 -4.06 -5.05 -10.69
CA GLY A 31 -2.77 -5.15 -11.38
C GLY A 31 -2.29 -6.58 -11.59
N GLY A 32 -2.84 -7.53 -10.84
CA GLY A 32 -2.50 -8.94 -10.95
C GLY A 32 -1.16 -9.22 -10.28
N GLU A 33 -1.15 -10.20 -9.39
CA GLU A 33 0.08 -10.77 -8.87
C GLU A 33 0.93 -11.28 -10.03
N MET A 34 2.14 -10.74 -10.19
CA MET A 34 3.09 -11.28 -11.16
C MET A 34 3.79 -12.49 -10.54
N TRP A 35 3.77 -13.62 -11.25
CA TRP A 35 4.55 -14.79 -10.88
C TRP A 35 6.01 -14.59 -11.31
N TYR A 36 6.95 -14.84 -10.40
CA TYR A 36 8.39 -14.68 -10.65
C TYR A 36 9.12 -16.04 -10.53
N PRO A 37 10.10 -16.33 -11.41
CA PRO A 37 11.01 -17.46 -11.23
C PRO A 37 11.86 -17.35 -9.95
N PRO A 38 12.30 -18.48 -9.34
CA PRO A 38 13.09 -18.46 -8.11
C PRO A 38 14.40 -17.66 -8.16
N ASP A 39 15.09 -17.63 -9.30
CA ASP A 39 16.34 -16.89 -9.45
C ASP A 39 16.12 -15.36 -9.39
N GLU A 40 14.93 -14.88 -9.80
CA GLU A 40 14.56 -13.47 -9.74
C GLU A 40 14.13 -13.04 -8.33
N GLU A 41 13.88 -14.00 -7.43
CA GLU A 41 13.38 -13.73 -6.07
C GLU A 41 14.42 -13.03 -5.19
N ARG A 42 15.71 -13.37 -5.35
CA ARG A 42 16.79 -12.71 -4.61
C ARG A 42 16.93 -11.26 -5.04
N ASP A 43 16.93 -11.01 -6.34
CA ASP A 43 17.04 -9.66 -6.90
C ASP A 43 15.80 -8.82 -6.54
N ARG A 44 14.61 -9.43 -6.56
CA ARG A 44 13.35 -8.84 -6.03
C ARG A 44 13.51 -8.41 -4.58
N GLY A 45 14.03 -9.28 -3.72
CA GLY A 45 14.26 -8.95 -2.31
C GLY A 45 15.18 -7.75 -2.10
N VAL A 46 16.22 -7.60 -2.91
CA VAL A 46 17.14 -6.45 -2.86
C VAL A 46 16.46 -5.17 -3.34
N ARG A 47 15.72 -5.22 -4.45
CA ARG A 47 14.96 -4.07 -4.98
C ARG A 47 13.95 -3.55 -3.97
N VAL A 48 13.11 -4.45 -3.44
CA VAL A 48 12.08 -4.12 -2.44
C VAL A 48 12.69 -3.48 -1.19
N LEU A 49 13.78 -4.05 -0.66
CA LEU A 49 14.43 -3.49 0.53
C LEU A 49 15.04 -2.11 0.27
N ASN A 50 15.58 -1.87 -0.93
CA ASN A 50 16.14 -0.57 -1.30
C ASN A 50 15.06 0.49 -1.45
N GLU A 51 13.95 0.17 -2.12
CA GLU A 51 12.79 1.07 -2.23
C GLU A 51 12.25 1.46 -0.85
N LEU A 52 12.00 0.48 0.02
CA LEU A 52 11.54 0.75 1.39
C LEU A 52 12.55 1.63 2.16
N ARG A 53 13.85 1.43 1.94
CA ARG A 53 14.89 2.24 2.59
C ARG A 53 14.90 3.68 2.09
N GLU A 54 14.72 3.90 0.80
CA GLU A 54 14.63 5.23 0.18
C GLU A 54 13.42 6.01 0.73
N GLN A 55 12.32 5.33 1.00
CA GLN A 55 11.12 5.90 1.63
C GLN A 55 11.22 6.02 3.17
N GLY A 56 12.33 5.59 3.79
CA GLY A 56 12.48 5.59 5.25
C GLY A 56 11.59 4.58 5.99
N LEU A 57 11.07 3.57 5.28
CA LEU A 57 10.12 2.57 5.77
C LEU A 57 10.80 1.33 6.37
N VAL A 58 12.09 1.41 6.66
CA VAL A 58 12.88 0.32 7.24
C VAL A 58 13.56 0.72 8.54
N ARG A 59 13.72 -0.27 9.41
CA ARG A 59 14.60 -0.20 10.58
C ARG A 59 15.69 -1.26 10.42
N GLY A 60 16.83 -0.85 9.88
CA GLY A 60 17.92 -1.76 9.50
C GLY A 60 17.56 -2.54 8.24
N ASN A 61 17.30 -3.85 8.39
CA ASN A 61 16.94 -4.77 7.30
C ASN A 61 15.50 -5.30 7.43
N ARG A 62 14.68 -4.67 8.27
CA ARG A 62 13.28 -5.03 8.48
C ARG A 62 12.39 -3.84 8.17
N VAL A 63 11.15 -4.12 7.78
CA VAL A 63 10.10 -3.10 7.69
C VAL A 63 9.96 -2.42 9.05
N SER A 64 9.78 -1.09 9.07
CA SER A 64 9.56 -0.36 10.31
C SER A 64 8.24 -0.76 10.95
N ASP A 65 8.18 -0.72 12.29
CA ASP A 65 6.94 -1.04 13.01
C ASP A 65 5.79 -0.11 12.57
N ASP A 66 6.09 1.17 12.32
CA ASP A 66 5.13 2.14 11.84
C ASP A 66 4.53 1.80 10.47
N PHE A 67 5.33 1.24 9.55
CA PHE A 67 4.84 0.82 8.25
C PHE A 67 4.15 -0.56 8.30
N MET A 68 4.56 -1.42 9.24
CA MET A 68 3.82 -2.66 9.50
C MET A 68 2.39 -2.40 9.97
N ASP A 69 2.17 -1.39 10.82
CA ASP A 69 0.82 -0.96 11.22
C ASP A 69 -0.01 -0.49 10.00
N VAL A 70 0.63 0.22 9.08
CA VAL A 70 0.01 0.68 7.82
C VAL A 70 -0.43 -0.50 6.98
N LEU A 71 0.45 -1.48 6.76
CA LEU A 71 0.15 -2.68 5.99
C LEU A 71 -0.95 -3.52 6.65
N ALA A 72 -0.92 -3.65 7.98
CA ALA A 72 -1.97 -4.33 8.72
C ALA A 72 -3.33 -3.62 8.58
N ALA A 73 -3.36 -2.29 8.66
CA ALA A 73 -4.57 -1.51 8.43
C ALA A 73 -5.06 -1.61 6.98
N MET A 74 -4.17 -1.63 5.99
CA MET A 74 -4.53 -1.83 4.59
C MET A 74 -5.16 -3.21 4.34
N GLN A 75 -4.77 -4.23 5.10
CA GLN A 75 -5.25 -5.62 4.94
C GLN A 75 -6.50 -5.94 5.76
N ARG A 76 -6.65 -5.34 6.94
CA ARG A 76 -7.66 -5.74 7.94
C ARG A 76 -8.37 -4.53 8.55
N ALA A 77 -8.61 -3.50 7.76
CA ALA A 77 -9.32 -2.30 8.20
C ALA A 77 -10.67 -2.66 8.84
N ALA A 78 -10.96 -2.06 10.01
CA ALA A 78 -12.27 -2.20 10.64
C ALA A 78 -13.34 -1.38 9.90
N VAL A 79 -12.91 -0.27 9.28
CA VAL A 79 -13.74 0.61 8.46
C VAL A 79 -12.98 0.91 7.18
N GLU A 80 -13.61 0.65 6.04
CA GLU A 80 -13.08 0.99 4.73
C GLU A 80 -14.16 1.55 3.80
N PHE A 81 -13.73 2.44 2.91
CA PHE A 81 -14.51 2.89 1.76
C PHE A 81 -13.61 2.83 0.53
N TYR A 82 -14.11 2.32 -0.58
CA TYR A 82 -13.33 2.29 -1.82
C TYR A 82 -14.19 2.58 -3.04
N THR A 83 -13.54 3.02 -4.11
CA THR A 83 -14.15 3.21 -5.41
C THR A 83 -13.17 2.87 -6.53
N PHE A 84 -13.72 2.42 -7.65
CA PHE A 84 -12.99 2.24 -8.89
C PHE A 84 -13.35 3.38 -9.84
N ALA A 85 -12.36 4.11 -10.30
CA ALA A 85 -12.53 5.20 -11.24
C ALA A 85 -11.83 4.86 -12.55
N ARG A 86 -12.40 5.35 -13.66
CA ARG A 86 -11.72 5.38 -14.95
C ARG A 86 -11.45 6.83 -15.30
N ILE A 87 -10.19 7.24 -15.20
CA ILE A 87 -9.73 8.62 -15.40
C ILE A 87 -8.73 8.62 -16.55
N GLU A 88 -8.93 9.48 -17.54
CA GLU A 88 -8.03 9.62 -18.71
C GLU A 88 -7.74 8.29 -19.45
N GLY A 89 -8.69 7.35 -19.42
CA GLY A 89 -8.54 6.02 -20.03
C GLY A 89 -7.79 4.99 -19.17
N GLY A 90 -7.20 5.40 -18.04
CA GLY A 90 -6.62 4.52 -17.04
C GLY A 90 -7.64 4.06 -15.99
N GLN A 91 -7.39 2.90 -15.38
CA GLN A 91 -8.16 2.41 -14.23
C GLN A 91 -7.41 2.74 -12.95
N SER A 92 -8.10 3.44 -12.05
CA SER A 92 -7.58 3.87 -10.76
C SER A 92 -8.48 3.34 -9.65
N THR A 93 -7.88 3.06 -8.50
CA THR A 93 -8.59 2.69 -7.28
C THR A 93 -8.22 3.65 -6.19
N TYR A 94 -9.24 4.07 -5.45
CA TYR A 94 -9.09 4.91 -4.27
C TYR A 94 -9.74 4.20 -3.12
N ARG A 95 -9.04 4.17 -1.98
CA ARG A 95 -9.52 3.53 -0.76
C ARG A 95 -9.16 4.39 0.43
N THR A 96 -10.11 4.60 1.33
CA THR A 96 -9.80 5.12 2.67
C THR A 96 -10.00 4.01 3.68
N VAL A 97 -9.04 3.87 4.60
CA VAL A 97 -9.06 2.86 5.67
C VAL A 97 -8.85 3.54 7.01
N ALA A 98 -9.41 2.94 8.06
CA ALA A 98 -9.12 3.35 9.42
C ALA A 98 -8.82 2.17 10.35
N LEU A 99 -7.87 2.40 11.25
CA LEU A 99 -7.54 1.51 12.36
C LEU A 99 -7.38 2.34 13.64
N GLY A 100 -8.31 2.17 14.59
CA GLY A 100 -8.33 3.00 15.79
C GLY A 100 -8.63 4.47 15.46
N ARG A 101 -7.66 5.36 15.72
CA ARG A 101 -7.76 6.81 15.42
C ARG A 101 -7.03 7.21 14.15
N ASP A 102 -6.27 6.29 13.57
CA ASP A 102 -5.46 6.54 12.40
C ASP A 102 -6.28 6.22 11.15
N ALA A 103 -6.15 7.06 10.14
CA ALA A 103 -6.82 6.90 8.85
C ALA A 103 -5.87 7.23 7.72
N MET A 104 -6.07 6.56 6.58
CA MET A 104 -5.22 6.72 5.40
C MET A 104 -6.07 6.74 4.14
N LEU A 105 -5.63 7.51 3.15
CA LEU A 105 -6.03 7.39 1.75
C LEU A 105 -4.98 6.57 1.01
N ILE A 106 -5.43 5.55 0.28
CA ILE A 106 -4.64 4.73 -0.61
C ILE A 106 -5.13 4.98 -2.03
N SER A 107 -4.25 5.39 -2.92
CA SER A 107 -4.54 5.53 -4.34
C SER A 107 -3.65 4.57 -5.14
N HIS A 108 -4.18 4.01 -6.21
CA HIS A 108 -3.39 3.21 -7.13
C HIS A 108 -3.96 3.30 -8.54
N GLN A 109 -3.12 3.65 -9.51
CA GLN A 109 -3.42 3.55 -10.93
C GLN A 109 -2.58 2.43 -11.54
N VAL A 110 -3.17 1.63 -12.42
CA VAL A 110 -2.45 0.53 -13.10
C VAL A 110 -1.17 1.05 -13.75
N GLY A 111 -0.04 0.40 -13.43
CA GLY A 111 1.28 0.76 -13.93
C GLY A 111 1.97 1.91 -13.18
N LYS A 112 1.36 2.42 -12.11
CA LYS A 112 1.97 3.39 -11.19
C LYS A 112 2.19 2.76 -9.81
N GLU A 113 2.89 3.50 -8.96
CA GLU A 113 3.04 3.15 -7.54
C GLU A 113 1.71 3.25 -6.79
N ILE A 114 1.69 2.70 -5.58
CA ILE A 114 0.64 2.84 -4.60
C ILE A 114 1.02 4.04 -3.73
N GLU A 115 0.19 5.06 -3.72
CA GLU A 115 0.38 6.21 -2.83
C GLU A 115 -0.42 5.97 -1.55
N ILE A 116 0.21 6.23 -0.41
CA ILE A 116 -0.38 6.07 0.92
C ILE A 116 -0.22 7.40 1.65
N GLU A 117 -1.34 8.05 1.92
CA GLU A 117 -1.40 9.36 2.57
C GLU A 117 -2.11 9.24 3.92
N PRO A 118 -1.48 9.64 5.04
CA PRO A 118 -2.19 9.83 6.30
C PRO A 118 -3.26 10.92 6.17
N ILE A 119 -4.47 10.62 6.61
CA ILE A 119 -5.58 11.58 6.60
C ILE A 119 -6.24 11.68 7.98
N PRO A 120 -6.87 12.81 8.33
CA PRO A 120 -7.69 12.88 9.53
C PRO A 120 -8.86 11.89 9.46
N PHE A 121 -9.15 11.21 10.57
CA PHE A 121 -10.20 10.18 10.65
C PHE A 121 -11.59 10.69 10.24
N ASP A 122 -11.93 11.93 10.58
CA ASP A 122 -13.19 12.57 10.22
C ASP A 122 -13.31 12.88 8.72
N GLN A 123 -12.22 12.76 7.96
CA GLN A 123 -12.19 13.01 6.52
C GLN A 123 -12.23 11.74 5.66
N LEU A 124 -12.39 10.54 6.24
CA LEU A 124 -12.43 9.26 5.50
C LEU A 124 -13.31 9.28 4.25
N ARG A 125 -14.52 9.86 4.33
CA ARG A 125 -15.44 9.93 3.19
C ARG A 125 -15.16 11.11 2.26
N VAL A 126 -14.74 12.24 2.83
CA VAL A 126 -14.51 13.48 2.08
C VAL A 126 -13.28 13.34 1.18
N ARG A 127 -12.19 12.76 1.70
CA ARG A 127 -10.97 12.52 0.93
C ARG A 127 -11.21 11.53 -0.21
N LEU A 128 -11.97 10.47 0.02
CA LEU A 128 -12.33 9.54 -1.04
C LEU A 128 -13.13 10.22 -2.17
N ALA A 129 -14.04 11.13 -1.83
CA ALA A 129 -14.85 11.83 -2.82
C ALA A 129 -14.09 12.91 -3.60
N ALA A 130 -12.96 13.38 -3.07
CA ALA A 130 -12.14 14.44 -3.66
C ALA A 130 -10.92 13.93 -4.44
N ALA A 131 -10.68 12.61 -4.42
CA ALA A 131 -9.55 11.94 -5.06
C ALA A 131 -9.87 11.50 -6.51
#